data_AF-A0A7C2STU7-F1
#
_entry.id   AF-A0A7C2STU7-F1
#
_cell.length_a   1.000
_cell.length_b   1.000
_cell.length_c   1.000
_cell.angle_alpha   90.00
_cell.angle_beta   90.00
_cell.angle_gamma   90.00
#
_symmetry.space_group_name_H-M   'P 1'
#
loop_
_entity.id
_entity.type
_entity.pdbx_description
1 polymer ?
#
loop_
_entity_poly.entity_id
_entity_poly.type
_entity_poly.pdbx_seq_one_letter_code
_entity_poly.pdbx_strand_id
1 'polypeptide(L)'
;MYNSIIFLFTISLLMLSCSSNNFNEEKMDSLLRQKVNSLQKESSSERTDFIGKCSIPINQEIRTEIENLGIEIQTLIGDIFTASGKADQIKELTRLEYIVSLELSIERKPF
;
A
#
# COMPACT_ATOMS: atom_id res chain seq x y z
N MET A 1 48.42 -0.09 18.07
CA MET A 1 47.34 -1.11 18.06
C MET A 1 45.92 -0.53 18.21
N TYR A 2 45.70 0.80 18.20
CA TYR A 2 44.36 1.40 18.25
C TYR A 2 43.73 1.67 16.88
N ASN A 3 44.53 1.80 15.82
CA ASN A 3 44.03 2.08 14.47
C ASN A 3 43.27 0.91 13.84
N SER A 4 43.50 -0.33 14.26
CA SER A 4 42.78 -1.51 13.75
C SER A 4 41.38 -1.68 14.34
N ILE A 5 41.11 -1.16 15.55
CA ILE A 5 39.80 -1.27 16.20
C ILE A 5 38.79 -0.28 15.58
N ILE A 6 39.26 0.91 15.21
CA ILE A 6 38.42 1.95 14.58
C ILE A 6 37.92 1.49 13.20
N PHE A 7 38.77 0.77 12.45
CA PHE A 7 38.43 0.26 11.11
C PHE A 7 37.38 -0.86 11.14
N LEU A 8 37.31 -1.64 12.22
CA LEU A 8 36.28 -2.67 12.41
C LEU A 8 34.91 -2.06 12.76
N PHE A 9 34.91 -0.92 13.46
CA PHE A 9 33.67 -0.24 13.86
C PHE A 9 32.99 0.48 12.68
N THR A 10 33.76 1.00 11.72
CA THR A 10 33.21 1.67 10.53
C THR A 10 32.58 0.71 9.53
N ILE A 11 33.05 -0.54 9.45
CA ILE A 11 32.49 -1.56 8.55
C ILE A 11 31.13 -2.07 9.04
N SER A 12 30.95 -2.20 10.36
CA SER A 12 29.67 -2.66 10.93
C SER A 12 28.52 -1.65 10.75
N LEU A 13 28.83 -0.37 10.57
CA LEU A 13 27.82 0.68 10.41
C LEU A 13 27.24 0.76 8.99
N LEU A 14 27.92 0.17 7.99
CA LEU A 14 27.49 0.19 6.59
C LEU A 14 26.43 -0.88 6.25
N MET A 15 26.19 -1.85 7.13
CA MET A 15 25.21 -2.93 6.91
C MET A 15 23.78 -2.59 7.37
N LEU A 16 23.53 -1.38 7.87
CA LEU A 16 22.18 -0.90 8.24
C LEU A 16 21.47 -0.14 7.11
N SER A 17 22.09 -0.05 5.93
CA SER A 17 21.52 0.67 4.79
C SER A 17 20.60 -0.24 3.96
N CYS A 18 19.39 0.26 3.75
CA CYS A 18 18.41 -0.14 2.74
C CYS A 18 17.48 -1.33 3.06
N SER A 19 16.60 -1.15 4.06
CA SER A 19 15.24 -1.69 3.92
C SER A 19 14.47 -0.79 2.97
N SER A 20 14.62 -0.97 1.65
CA SER A 20 13.80 -0.22 0.69
C SER A 20 12.36 -0.65 0.87
N ASN A 21 11.52 0.27 1.35
CA ASN A 21 10.10 0.02 1.48
C ASN A 21 9.53 0.06 0.05
N ASN A 22 9.58 -1.09 -0.65
CA ASN A 22 9.16 -1.24 -2.05
C ASN A 22 7.62 -1.17 -2.15
N PHE A 23 7.05 -0.02 -1.86
CA PHE A 23 5.67 0.29 -2.22
C PHE A 23 5.67 0.92 -3.60
N ASN A 24 4.72 0.52 -4.45
CA ASN A 24 4.59 1.10 -5.78
C ASN A 24 3.60 2.26 -5.73
N GLU A 25 4.08 3.43 -5.33
CA GLU A 25 3.25 4.65 -5.25
C GLU A 25 2.70 5.12 -6.60
N GLU A 26 3.23 4.62 -7.71
CA GLU A 26 2.74 4.95 -9.06
C GLU A 26 1.41 4.26 -9.37
N LYS A 27 1.07 3.19 -8.65
CA LYS A 27 -0.24 2.53 -8.76
C LYS A 27 -1.36 3.32 -8.08
N MET A 28 -1.04 4.28 -7.21
CA MET A 28 -2.04 5.14 -6.57
C MET A 28 -2.22 6.42 -7.38
N ASP A 29 -3.47 6.83 -7.59
CA ASP A 29 -3.74 8.16 -8.09
C ASP A 29 -3.24 9.24 -7.11
N SER A 30 -3.13 10.48 -7.61
CA SER A 30 -2.57 11.57 -6.81
C SER A 30 -3.37 11.86 -5.54
N LEU A 31 -4.71 11.71 -5.61
CA LEU A 31 -5.62 11.97 -4.49
C LEU A 31 -5.50 10.90 -3.41
N LEU A 32 -5.54 9.62 -3.78
CA LEU A 32 -5.37 8.51 -2.84
C LEU A 32 -3.99 8.56 -2.19
N ARG A 33 -2.94 8.82 -2.98
CA ARG A 33 -1.57 8.94 -2.44
C ARG A 33 -1.46 10.06 -1.42
N GLN A 34 -2.06 11.23 -1.68
CA GLN A 34 -2.10 12.33 -0.72
C GLN A 34 -2.83 11.95 0.56
N LYS A 35 -4.01 11.33 0.46
CA LYS A 35 -4.81 10.89 1.61
C LYS A 35 -4.09 9.82 2.44
N VAL A 36 -3.55 8.79 1.79
CA VAL A 36 -2.78 7.73 2.46
C VAL A 36 -1.57 8.30 3.21
N ASN A 37 -0.86 9.26 2.60
CA ASN A 37 0.30 9.90 3.24
C ASN A 37 -0.07 10.89 4.36
N SER A 38 -1.25 11.52 4.33
CA SER A 38 -1.73 12.34 5.44
C SER A 38 -2.14 11.48 6.62
N LEU A 39 -2.88 10.39 6.38
CA LEU A 39 -3.33 9.48 7.44
C LEU A 39 -2.18 8.82 8.19
N GLN A 40 -1.09 8.48 7.50
CA GLN A 40 0.09 7.92 8.14
C GLN A 40 0.72 8.87 9.19
N LYS A 41 0.52 10.19 9.06
CA LYS A 41 1.05 11.19 10.00
C LYS A 41 0.11 11.49 11.16
N GLU A 42 -1.19 11.35 10.96
CA GLU A 42 -2.21 11.83 11.90
C GLU A 42 -2.83 10.69 12.73
N SER A 43 -3.18 9.56 12.10
CA SER A 43 -3.80 8.42 12.78
C SER A 43 -3.73 7.15 11.91
N SER A 44 -3.08 6.10 12.42
CA SER A 44 -2.95 4.82 11.69
C SER A 44 -4.23 3.98 11.68
N SER A 45 -5.30 4.40 12.38
CA SER A 45 -6.53 3.62 12.49
C SER A 45 -7.62 4.03 11.49
N GLU A 46 -7.51 5.21 10.88
CA GLU A 46 -8.50 5.70 9.90
C GLU A 46 -8.47 4.85 8.63
N ARG A 47 -9.66 4.49 8.14
CA ARG A 47 -9.85 3.74 6.91
C ARG A 47 -10.21 4.69 5.78
N THR A 48 -9.71 4.41 4.59
CA THR A 48 -9.99 5.15 3.36
C THR A 48 -10.69 4.22 2.39
N ASP A 49 -11.77 4.72 1.79
CA ASP A 49 -12.46 4.02 0.72
C ASP A 49 -11.80 4.33 -0.63
N PHE A 50 -11.58 3.28 -1.41
CA PHE A 50 -10.89 3.36 -2.70
C PHE A 50 -11.46 2.36 -3.69
N ILE A 51 -11.18 2.62 -4.96
CA ILE A 51 -11.49 1.76 -6.09
C ILE A 51 -10.18 1.14 -6.55
N GLY A 52 -10.16 -0.16 -6.78
CA GLY A 52 -9.00 -0.86 -7.32
C GLY A 52 -9.31 -1.53 -8.65
N LYS A 53 -8.33 -1.53 -9.54
CA LYS A 53 -8.36 -2.24 -10.82
C LYS A 53 -7.27 -3.30 -10.87
N CYS A 54 -7.65 -4.50 -11.24
CA CYS A 54 -6.76 -5.63 -11.48
C CYS A 54 -6.47 -5.80 -12.98
N SER A 55 -5.38 -6.49 -13.32
CA SER A 55 -5.05 -6.87 -14.70
C SER A 55 -5.82 -8.11 -15.16
N ILE A 56 -6.42 -8.83 -14.22
CA ILE A 56 -7.18 -10.06 -14.44
C ILE A 56 -8.51 -10.00 -13.68
N PRO A 57 -9.55 -10.75 -14.12
CA PRO A 57 -10.81 -10.83 -13.39
C PRO A 57 -10.61 -11.34 -11.96
N ILE A 58 -11.31 -10.74 -11.01
CA ILE A 58 -11.18 -11.04 -9.59
C ILE A 58 -11.93 -12.34 -9.30
N ASN A 59 -11.17 -13.39 -9.02
CA ASN A 59 -11.69 -14.68 -8.55
C ASN A 59 -11.65 -14.75 -7.01
N GLN A 60 -12.07 -15.88 -6.45
CA GLN A 60 -12.10 -16.07 -4.99
C GLN A 60 -10.70 -16.06 -4.36
N GLU A 61 -9.68 -16.53 -5.06
CA GLU A 61 -8.29 -16.56 -4.58
C GLU A 61 -7.75 -15.13 -4.42
N ILE A 62 -7.86 -14.31 -5.46
CA ILE A 62 -7.48 -12.89 -5.45
C ILE A 62 -8.25 -12.13 -4.38
N ARG A 63 -9.56 -12.37 -4.27
CA ARG A 63 -10.39 -11.77 -3.23
C ARG A 63 -9.85 -12.08 -1.84
N THR A 64 -9.57 -13.35 -1.58
CA THR A 64 -9.06 -13.82 -0.28
C THR A 64 -7.69 -13.21 0.02
N GLU A 65 -6.82 -13.10 -0.99
CA GLU A 65 -5.50 -12.49 -0.84
C GLU A 65 -5.60 -11.01 -0.46
N ILE A 66 -6.49 -10.24 -1.11
CA ILE A 66 -6.74 -8.84 -0.77
C ILE A 66 -7.33 -8.72 0.65
N GLU A 67 -8.31 -9.56 0.99
CA GLU A 67 -8.94 -9.56 2.33
C GLU A 67 -7.95 -9.95 3.44
N ASN A 68 -6.98 -10.82 3.16
CA ASN A 68 -5.92 -11.20 4.11
C ASN A 68 -4.97 -10.05 4.46
N LEU A 69 -4.87 -9.02 3.62
CA LEU A 69 -4.18 -7.76 3.97
C LEU A 69 -4.98 -6.90 4.96
N GLY A 70 -6.18 -7.36 5.35
CA GLY A 70 -7.13 -6.66 6.20
C GLY A 70 -7.88 -5.56 5.47
N ILE A 71 -7.93 -5.62 4.15
CA ILE A 71 -8.74 -4.76 3.28
C ILE A 71 -10.14 -5.35 3.18
N GLU A 72 -11.15 -4.51 3.34
CA GLU A 72 -12.54 -4.94 3.25
C GLU A 72 -13.09 -4.61 1.88
N ILE A 73 -13.33 -5.65 1.08
CA ILE A 73 -13.95 -5.52 -0.24
C ILE A 73 -15.46 -5.37 -0.08
N GLN A 74 -16.01 -4.31 -0.66
CA GLN A 74 -17.44 -4.01 -0.64
C GLN A 74 -18.12 -4.51 -1.92
N THR A 75 -17.59 -4.13 -3.09
CA THR A 75 -18.16 -4.48 -4.40
C THR A 75 -17.09 -5.06 -5.32
N LEU A 76 -17.48 -6.04 -6.14
CA LEU A 76 -16.64 -6.66 -7.17
C LEU A 76 -17.39 -6.68 -8.51
N ILE A 77 -16.76 -6.17 -9.57
CA ILE A 77 -17.31 -6.16 -10.93
C ILE A 77 -16.16 -6.46 -11.90
N GLY A 78 -16.06 -7.71 -12.34
CA GLY A 78 -15.02 -8.14 -13.28
C GLY A 78 -13.62 -8.00 -12.68
N ASP A 79 -12.81 -7.09 -13.22
CA ASP A 79 -11.46 -6.73 -12.78
C ASP A 79 -11.43 -5.51 -11.83
N ILE A 80 -12.58 -4.93 -11.49
CA ILE A 80 -12.69 -3.74 -10.64
C ILE A 80 -13.31 -4.09 -9.29
N PHE A 81 -12.83 -3.46 -8.24
CA PHE A 81 -13.38 -3.58 -6.90
C PHE A 81 -13.47 -2.25 -6.17
N THR A 82 -14.40 -2.15 -5.21
CA THR A 82 -14.40 -1.09 -4.20
C THR A 82 -14.04 -1.69 -2.85
N ALA A 83 -13.22 -0.99 -2.08
CA ALA A 83 -12.75 -1.49 -0.80
C ALA A 83 -12.43 -0.37 0.20
N SER A 84 -12.30 -0.77 1.46
CA SER A 84 -11.89 0.10 2.56
C SER A 84 -10.69 -0.47 3.30
N GLY A 85 -9.67 0.35 3.53
CA GLY A 85 -8.42 -0.09 4.18
C GLY A 85 -7.68 1.06 4.85
N LYS A 86 -6.76 0.70 5.75
CA LYS A 86 -5.83 1.63 6.39
C LYS A 86 -4.67 1.98 5.46
N ALA A 87 -3.97 3.06 5.78
CA ALA A 87 -2.87 3.58 4.96
C ALA A 87 -1.76 2.55 4.70
N ASP A 88 -1.38 1.76 5.70
CA ASP A 88 -0.40 0.68 5.58
C ASP A 88 -0.89 -0.46 4.68
N GLN A 89 -2.14 -0.89 4.87
CA GLN A 89 -2.77 -1.95 4.07
C GLN A 89 -2.88 -1.55 2.59
N ILE A 90 -3.25 -0.31 2.31
CA ILE A 90 -3.34 0.22 0.93
C ILE A 90 -1.94 0.25 0.28
N LYS A 91 -0.90 0.61 1.05
CA LYS A 91 0.49 0.56 0.55
C LYS A 91 0.92 -0.88 0.25
N GLU A 92 0.62 -1.83 1.13
CA GLU A 92 0.90 -3.26 0.90
C GLU A 92 0.18 -3.79 -0.34
N LEU A 93 -1.06 -3.39 -0.57
CA LEU A 93 -1.84 -3.76 -1.76
C LEU A 93 -1.14 -3.38 -3.08
N THR A 94 -0.39 -2.27 -3.12
CA THR A 94 0.37 -1.87 -4.33
C THR A 94 1.45 -2.87 -4.73
N ARG A 95 1.88 -3.73 -3.81
CA ARG A 95 2.92 -4.75 -4.07
C ARG A 95 2.39 -5.92 -4.91
N LEU A 96 1.09 -6.17 -4.90
CA LEU A 96 0.49 -7.27 -5.65
C LEU A 96 0.61 -6.98 -7.15
N GLU A 97 1.18 -7.93 -7.90
CA GLU A 97 1.52 -7.76 -9.32
C GLU A 97 0.28 -7.51 -10.18
N TYR A 98 -0.83 -8.16 -9.85
CA TYR A 98 -2.09 -8.02 -10.58
C TYR A 98 -2.82 -6.70 -10.31
N ILE A 99 -2.44 -5.92 -9.29
CA ILE A 99 -3.02 -4.60 -9.05
C ILE A 99 -2.41 -3.61 -10.06
N VAL A 100 -3.27 -3.02 -10.89
CA VAL A 100 -2.90 -2.06 -11.93
C VAL A 100 -2.99 -0.64 -11.40
N SER A 101 -4.13 -0.28 -10.80
CA SER A 101 -4.36 1.05 -10.25
C SER A 101 -5.26 1.03 -9.03
N LEU A 102 -5.07 2.02 -8.15
CA LEU A 102 -5.88 2.32 -6.98
C LEU A 102 -6.25 3.82 -7.02
N GLU A 103 -7.53 4.12 -6.86
CA GLU A 103 -8.09 5.47 -6.97
C GLU A 103 -8.94 5.79 -5.75
N LEU A 104 -8.91 7.05 -5.29
CA LEU A 104 -9.74 7.46 -4.15
C LEU A 104 -11.23 7.35 -4.52
N SER A 105 -12.03 6.73 -3.65
CA SER A 105 -13.48 6.70 -3.83
C SER A 105 -14.05 8.06 -3.47
N ILE A 106 -14.58 8.79 -4.46
CA ILE A 106 -15.24 10.07 -4.24
C ILE A 106 -16.73 9.81 -4.08
N GLU A 107 -17.23 9.92 -2.84
CA GLU A 107 -18.67 9.93 -2.59
C GLU A 107 -19.30 11.14 -3.28
N ARG A 108 -20.02 10.88 -4.38
CA ARG A 108 -20.92 11.89 -4.96
C ARG A 108 -22.24 11.82 -4.20
N LYS A 109 -22.50 12.79 -3.31
CA LYS A 109 -23.84 12.95 -2.75
C LYS A 109 -24.81 13.21 -3.92
N PRO A 110 -25.90 12.42 -4.06
CA PRO A 110 -26.97 12.80 -4.98
C PRO A 110 -27.60 14.10 -4.47
N PHE A 111 -27.72 15.08 -5.38
CA PHE A 111 -28.43 16.33 -5.13
C PHE A 111 -29.94 16.11 -5.04
#